data_AF-A0A7C1Y2D0-F1
#
_entry.id   AF-A0A7C1Y2D0-F1
#
_cell.length_a   1.000
_cell.length_b   1.000
_cell.length_c   1.000
_cell.angle_alpha   90.00
_cell.angle_beta   90.00
_cell.angle_gamma   90.00
#
_symmetry.space_group_name_H-M   'P 1'
#
loop_
_entity.id
_entity.type
_entity.pdbx_description
1 polymer ?
#
loop_
_entity_poly.entity_id
_entity_poly.type
_entity_poly.pdbx_seq_one_letter_code
_entity_poly.pdbx_strand_id
1 'polypeptide(L)' 'YRPILDYWCESGEDLDRVVRHVLIHEIGHHFGLSDEEMARIEEQD' A
#
# COMPACT_ATOMS: atom_id res chain seq x y z
N TYR A 1 -18.78 -3.71 -3.03
CA TYR A 1 -17.85 -2.58 -2.82
C TYR A 1 -16.48 -2.99 -3.29
N ARG A 2 -15.75 -2.12 -3.97
CA ARG A 2 -14.39 -2.40 -4.45
C ARG A 2 -13.44 -1.34 -3.88
N PRO A 3 -13.20 -1.29 -2.56
CA PRO A 3 -12.60 -0.14 -1.90
C PRO A 3 -11.27 0.33 -2.50
N ILE A 4 -10.39 -0.61 -2.87
CA ILE A 4 -9.11 -0.30 -3.51
C ILE A 4 -9.31 0.32 -4.91
N LEU A 5 -10.27 -0.18 -5.68
CA LEU A 5 -10.57 0.33 -7.02
C LEU A 5 -11.35 1.65 -6.94
N ASP A 6 -12.24 1.79 -5.95
CA ASP A 6 -12.99 3.01 -5.69
C ASP A 6 -12.00 4.12 -5.27
N TYR A 7 -11.08 3.85 -4.35
CA TYR A 7 -9.99 4.75 -3.97
C TYR A 7 -9.09 5.10 -5.15
N TRP A 8 -8.67 4.13 -5.96
CA TRP A 8 -7.87 4.39 -7.17
C TRP A 8 -8.60 5.31 -8.16
N CYS A 9 -9.90 5.07 -8.40
CA CYS A 9 -10.71 5.91 -9.27
C CYS A 9 -10.86 7.35 -8.72
N GLU A 10 -10.88 7.50 -7.39
CA GLU A 10 -11.02 8.80 -6.71
C GLU A 10 -9.70 9.57 -6.57
N SER A 11 -8.59 8.89 -6.28
CA SER A 11 -7.29 9.51 -6.03
C SER A 11 -6.55 9.87 -7.32
N GLY A 12 -6.76 9.11 -8.40
CA GLY A 12 -6.01 9.26 -9.65
C GLY A 12 -4.54 8.87 -9.54
N GLU A 13 -4.14 8.19 -8.45
CA GLU A 13 -2.81 7.61 -8.33
C GLU A 13 -2.62 6.45 -9.31
N ASP A 14 -1.37 6.09 -9.58
CA ASP A 14 -1.09 4.90 -10.38
C ASP A 14 -1.55 3.65 -9.62
N LEU A 15 -2.27 2.76 -10.31
CA LEU A 15 -2.86 1.57 -9.68
C LEU A 15 -1.80 0.66 -9.07
N ASP A 16 -0.60 0.58 -9.65
CA ASP A 16 0.52 -0.17 -9.10
C ASP A 16 0.96 0.38 -7.74
N ARG A 17 0.93 1.70 -7.56
CA ARG A 17 1.28 2.36 -6.29
C ARG A 17 0.26 2.03 -5.20
N VAL A 18 -1.02 2.10 -5.53
CA VAL A 18 -2.10 1.74 -4.60
C VAL A 18 -2.00 0.26 -4.19
N VAL A 19 -1.79 -0.63 -5.16
CA VAL A 19 -1.64 -2.06 -4.88
C VAL A 19 -0.38 -2.34 -4.05
N ARG A 20 0.75 -1.70 -4.38
CA ARG A 20 2.02 -1.83 -3.65
C ARG A 20 1.87 -1.41 -2.18
N HIS A 21 1.28 -0.25 -1.93
CA HIS A 21 1.04 0.28 -0.58
C HIS A 21 0.23 -0.70 0.28
N VAL A 22 -0.92 -1.18 -0.23
CA VAL A 22 -1.78 -2.11 0.52
C VAL A 22 -1.08 -3.45 0.77
N LEU A 23 -0.38 -4.00 -0.23
CA LEU A 23 0.33 -5.27 -0.05
C LEU A 23 1.46 -5.17 0.97
N ILE A 24 2.22 -4.07 0.97
CA ILE A 24 3.29 -3.84 1.95
C ILE A 24 2.70 -3.73 3.36
N HIS A 25 1.58 -3.02 3.54
CA HIS A 25 0.90 -2.90 4.84
C HIS A 25 0.39 -4.23 5.38
N GLU A 26 -0.32 -5.00 4.55
CA GLU A 26 -0.89 -6.29 4.97
C GLU A 26 0.20 -7.32 5.31
N ILE A 27 1.24 -7.41 4.48
CA ILE A 27 2.37 -8.30 4.72
C ILE A 27 3.17 -7.81 5.93
N GLY A 28 3.47 -6.52 6.01
CA GLY A 28 4.26 -5.96 7.11
C GLY A 28 3.60 -6.16 8.46
N HIS A 29 2.29 -5.91 8.59
CA HIS A 29 1.55 -6.23 9.81
C HIS A 29 1.56 -7.73 10.13
N HIS A 30 1.48 -8.61 9.13
CA HIS A 30 1.58 -10.05 9.33
C HIS A 30 2.95 -10.49 9.90
N PHE A 31 4.03 -9.82 9.51
CA PHE A 31 5.39 -10.08 9.97
C PHE A 31 5.82 -9.23 11.19
N GLY A 32 4.95 -8.35 11.69
CA GLY A 32 5.24 -7.49 12.83
C GLY A 32 6.16 -6.32 12.53
N LEU A 33 6.22 -5.88 11.28
CA LEU A 33 6.92 -4.65 10.90
C LEU A 33 6.18 -3.42 11.44
N SER A 34 6.95 -2.43 11.84
CA SER A 34 6.43 -1.10 12.17
C SER A 34 6.10 -0.29 10.91
N ASP A 35 5.22 0.70 11.06
CA ASP A 35 4.89 1.64 9.98
C ASP A 35 6.13 2.33 9.40
N GLU A 36 7.14 2.59 10.23
CA GLU A 36 8.40 3.18 9.80
C GLU A 36 9.23 2.23 8.93
N GLU A 37 9.26 0.93 9.26
CA GLU A 37 9.91 -0.08 8.43
C GLU A 37 9.18 -0.28 7.10
N MET A 38 7.85 -0.28 7.11
CA MET A 38 7.03 -0.37 5.91
C MET A 38 7.21 0.86 5.01
N ALA A 39 7.23 2.07 5.57
CA ALA A 39 7.48 3.30 4.81
C ALA A 39 8.84 3.26 4.11
N ARG A 40 9.88 2.74 4.77
CA ARG A 40 11.21 2.56 4.15
C ARG A 40 11.19 1.54 3.00
N ILE A 41 10.33 0.53 3.06
CA ILE A 41 10.14 -0.44 1.96
C ILE A 41 9.33 0.20 0.83
N GLU A 42 8.36 1.04 1.13
CA GLU A 42 7.58 1.79 0.13
C GLU A 42 8.41 2.83 -0.63
N GLU A 43 9.43 3.41 0.02
CA GLU A 43 10.40 4.32 -0.60
C GLU A 43 11.47 3.60 -1.44
N GLN A 44 11.58 2.27 -1.29
CA GLN A 44 12.38 1.43 -2.18
C GLN A 44 11.54 1.13 -3.44
N ASP A 45 11.68 1.99 -4.45
CA ASP A 45 11.03 2.02 -5.79
C ASP A 45 9.74 2.85 -5.95
#